data_AF-A0A9Q5CC77-F1
#
_entry.id   AF-A0A9Q5CC77-F1
#
_cell.length_a   1.000
_cell.length_b   1.000
_cell.length_c   1.000
_cell.angle_alpha   90.00
_cell.angle_beta   90.00
_cell.angle_gamma   90.00
#
_symmetry.space_group_name_H-M   'P 1'
#
loop_
_entity.id
_entity.type
_entity.pdbx_description
1 polymer ?
#
loop_
_entity_poly.entity_id
_entity_poly.type
_entity_poly.pdbx_seq_one_letter_code
_entity_poly.pdbx_strand_id
1 'polypeptide(L)' 'MEIVYLLIPVAIILVAFATWAFFYSVNSGQFDDLESPAHRILYDDDEDMIPEDARVKKEPEAPSSETPKD' A
#
# COMPACT_ATOMS: atom_id res chain seq x y z
N MET A 1 -18.85 40.38 3.42
CA MET A 1 -17.37 40.32 3.50
C MET A 1 -16.85 39.56 4.72
N GLU A 2 -17.69 39.23 5.71
CA GLU A 2 -17.24 38.54 6.93
C GLU A 2 -16.83 37.07 6.73
N ILE A 3 -17.45 36.38 5.76
CA ILE A 3 -17.16 34.96 5.47
C ILE A 3 -15.70 34.71 5.08
N VAL A 4 -15.02 35.73 4.51
CA VAL A 4 -13.62 35.64 4.12
C VAL A 4 -12.73 35.38 5.33
N TYR A 5 -13.06 35.92 6.50
CA TYR A 5 -12.32 35.68 7.74
C TYR A 5 -12.45 34.24 8.25
N LEU A 6 -13.50 33.52 7.85
CA LEU A 6 -13.65 32.09 8.14
C LEU A 6 -12.98 31.23 7.05
N LEU A 7 -13.10 31.61 5.78
CA LEU A 7 -12.58 30.83 4.66
C LEU A 7 -11.05 30.81 4.59
N ILE A 8 -10.38 31.93 4.90
CA ILE A 8 -8.91 32.00 4.90
C ILE A 8 -8.28 30.97 5.86
N PRO A 9 -8.63 30.92 7.17
CA PRO A 9 -8.02 29.96 8.08
C PRO A 9 -8.40 28.51 7.72
N VAL A 10 -9.65 28.26 7.27
CA VAL A 10 -10.06 26.93 6.81
C VAL A 10 -9.21 26.48 5.62
N ALA A 11 -8.99 27.35 4.64
CA ALA A 11 -8.15 27.04 3.48
C ALA A 11 -6.70 26.74 3.89
N ILE A 12 -6.13 27.51 4.83
CA ILE A 12 -4.78 27.26 5.34
C ILE A 12 -4.69 25.88 6.01
N ILE A 13 -5.68 25.52 6.85
CA ILE A 13 -5.74 24.21 7.50
C ILE A 13 -5.84 23.09 6.46
N LEU A 14 -6.69 23.24 5.45
CA LEU A 14 -6.84 22.24 4.39
C LEU A 14 -5.55 22.06 3.58
N VAL A 15 -4.87 23.15 3.22
CA VAL A 15 -3.58 23.09 2.51
C VAL A 15 -2.51 22.44 3.36
N ALA A 16 -2.42 22.81 4.65
CA ALA A 16 -1.48 22.20 5.58
C ALA A 16 -1.75 20.70 5.74
N PHE A 17 -3.01 20.31 5.90
CA PHE A 17 -3.42 18.91 6.01
C PHE A 17 -3.11 18.13 4.74
N ALA A 18 -3.44 18.66 3.56
CA ALA A 18 -3.15 18.02 2.28
C ALA A 18 -1.64 17.84 2.07
N THR A 19 -0.84 18.86 2.41
CA THR A 19 0.62 18.81 2.32
C THR A 19 1.19 17.75 3.26
N TRP A 20 0.73 17.72 4.52
CA TRP A 20 1.15 16.71 5.49
C TRP A 20 0.78 15.29 5.04
N ALA A 21 -0.46 15.07 4.59
CA ALA A 21 -0.92 13.78 4.09
C ALA A 21 -0.14 13.33 2.85
N PHE A 22 0.20 14.26 1.95
CA PHE A 22 1.03 13.98 0.78
C PHE A 22 2.42 13.48 1.18
N PHE A 23 3.13 14.19 2.06
CA PHE A 23 4.46 13.77 2.52
C PHE A 23 4.40 12.45 3.30
N TYR A 24 3.36 12.24 4.10
CA TYR A 24 3.12 10.95 4.76
C TYR A 24 2.96 9.82 3.73
N SER A 25 2.12 10.00 2.71
CA SER A 25 1.88 9.02 1.65
C SER A 25 3.17 8.66 0.90
N VAL A 26 3.98 9.66 0.57
CA VAL A 26 5.29 9.48 -0.08
C VAL A 26 6.22 8.67 0.81
N ASN A 27 6.34 9.02 2.10
CA ASN A 27 7.21 8.30 3.02
C ASN A 27 6.71 6.88 3.35
N SER A 28 5.40 6.62 3.26
CA SER A 28 4.83 5.29 3.43
C SER A 28 5.01 4.36 2.22
N GLY A 29 5.68 4.83 1.15
CA GLY A 29 6.01 4.00 -0.02
C GLY A 29 4.82 3.63 -0.89
N GLN A 30 3.66 4.31 -0.76
CA GLN A 30 2.45 3.98 -1.55
C GLN A 30 2.63 4.20 -3.06
N PHE A 31 3.66 4.96 -3.45
CA PHE A 31 4.00 5.21 -4.85
C PHE A 31 5.09 4.26 -5.39
N ASP A 32 5.68 3.43 -4.54
CA ASP A 32 6.76 2.52 -4.93
C ASP A 32 6.21 1.24 -5.59
N ASP A 33 4.98 0.85 -5.25
CA ASP A 33 4.30 -0.34 -5.78
C ASP A 33 3.08 0.04 -6.63
N LEU A 34 3.35 0.45 -7.88
CA LEU A 34 2.32 0.70 -8.90
C LEU A 34 2.05 -0.53 -9.77
N GLU A 35 2.87 -1.58 -9.66
CA GLU A 35 2.86 -2.74 -10.55
C GLU A 35 2.05 -3.91 -9.96
N SER A 36 2.15 -4.17 -8.65
CA SER A 36 1.37 -5.24 -8.01
C SER A 36 -0.15 -5.08 -8.13
N PRO A 37 -0.74 -3.87 -8.00
CA PRO A 37 -2.20 -3.70 -8.16
C PRO A 37 -2.69 -4.06 -9.56
N ALA A 38 -1.87 -3.84 -10.60
CA ALA A 38 -2.22 -4.15 -11.99
C ALA A 38 -2.11 -5.65 -12.29
N HIS A 39 -1.25 -6.38 -11.58
CA HIS A 39 -1.20 -7.84 -11.70
C HIS A 39 -2.32 -8.53 -10.92
N ARG A 40 -2.69 -7.98 -9.76
CA ARG A 40 -3.81 -8.48 -8.95
C ARG A 40 -5.12 -8.54 -9.71
N ILE A 41 -5.50 -7.50 -10.45
CA ILE A 41 -6.77 -7.53 -11.22
C ILE A 41 -6.83 -8.63 -12.30
N LEU A 42 -5.68 -9.14 -12.75
CA LEU A 42 -5.62 -10.22 -13.74
C LEU A 42 -5.64 -11.61 -13.12
N TYR A 43 -5.19 -11.77 -11.87
CA TYR A 43 -4.97 -13.07 -11.24
C TYR A 43 -5.81 -13.31 -9.97
N ASP A 44 -6.37 -12.26 -9.36
CA ASP A 44 -7.17 -12.34 -8.12
C ASP A 44 -8.50 -13.10 -8.36
N ASP A 45 -9.08 -13.02 -9.56
CA ASP A 45 -10.32 -13.72 -9.92
C ASP A 45 -10.12 -15.23 -10.14
N ASP A 46 -8.87 -15.65 -10.40
CA ASP A 46 -8.52 -17.04 -10.72
C ASP A 46 -8.17 -17.87 -9.47
N GLU A 47 -7.83 -17.23 -8.33
CA GLU A 47 -7.42 -17.94 -7.09
C GLU A 47 -8.54 -18.83 -6.53
N ASP A 48 -9.78 -18.39 -6.63
CA ASP A 48 -10.98 -19.15 -6.23
C ASP A 48 -11.34 -20.27 -7.22
N MET A 49 -10.79 -20.22 -8.44
CA MET A 49 -11.01 -21.23 -9.47
C MET A 49 -10.01 -22.39 -9.42
N ILE A 50 -8.93 -22.28 -8.61
CA ILE A 50 -7.95 -23.34 -8.44
C ILE A 50 -8.56 -24.48 -7.59
N PRO A 51 -8.69 -25.70 -8.13
CA PRO A 51 -9.17 -26.86 -7.38
C PRO A 51 -8.31 -27.14 -6.13
N GLU A 52 -8.93 -27.49 -5.00
CA GLU A 52 -8.25 -27.71 -3.71
C GLU A 52 -7.16 -28.80 -3.76
N ASP A 53 -7.28 -29.76 -4.67
CA ASP A 53 -6.31 -30.82 -4.92
C ASP A 53 -5.10 -30.37 -5.76
N ALA A 54 -5.22 -29.24 -6.47
CA ALA A 54 -4.16 -28.60 -7.25
C ALA A 54 -3.42 -27.46 -6.51
N ARG A 55 -3.96 -26.99 -5.38
CA ARG A 55 -3.29 -25.97 -4.54
C ARG A 55 -2.06 -26.58 -3.87
N VAL A 56 -0.86 -26.20 -4.35
CA VAL A 56 0.39 -26.54 -3.68
C VAL A 56 0.37 -25.89 -2.30
N LYS A 57 0.25 -26.69 -1.24
CA LYS A 57 0.39 -26.22 0.15
C LYS A 57 1.75 -25.52 0.25
N LYS A 58 1.77 -24.19 0.38
CA LYS A 58 2.94 -23.47 0.85
C LYS A 58 3.23 -23.96 2.27
N GLU A 59 4.10 -24.95 2.36
CA GLU A 59 4.70 -25.37 3.61
C GLU A 59 5.46 -24.15 4.17
N PRO A 60 5.30 -23.81 5.46
CA PRO A 60 5.90 -22.59 6.00
C PRO A 60 7.42 -22.72 5.87
N GLU A 61 8.04 -21.84 5.07
CA GLU A 61 9.49 -21.74 4.97
C GLU A 61 10.07 -21.56 6.38
N ALA A 62 10.72 -22.61 6.88
CA ALA A 62 11.55 -22.53 8.07
C ALA A 62 12.64 -21.47 7.84
N PRO A 63 13.01 -20.68 8.86
CA PRO A 63 13.96 -19.59 8.70
C PRO A 63 15.29 -20.19 8.22
N SER A 64 15.76 -19.72 7.07
CA SER A 64 17.03 -20.13 6.48
C SER A 64 18.14 -20.02 7.52
N SER A 65 18.67 -21.16 7.93
CA SER A 65 19.81 -21.27 8.82
C SER A 65 21.00 -20.48 8.26
N GLU A 66 21.52 -19.61 9.11
CA GLU A 66 22.84 -18.98 9.02
C GLU A 66 23.89 -19.97 8.49
N THR A 67 24.64 -19.59 7.46
CA THR A 67 25.94 -20.23 7.16
C THR A 67 27.04 -19.49 7.93
N PRO A 68 27.71 -20.12 8.91
CA PRO A 68 29.05 -19.71 9.30
C PRO A 68 29.99 -20.03 8.13
N LYS A 69 30.60 -19.00 7.53
CA LYS A 69 31.75 -19.20 6.66
C LYS A 69 32.98 -19.34 7.56
N ASP A 70 33.54 -20.54 7.58
CA ASP A 70 34.95 -20.78 7.89
C ASP A 70 35.86 -19.99 6.93
#